data_AF-A0A7H0FVJ9-F1
#
_entry.id   AF-A0A7H0FVJ9-F1
#
_cell.length_a   1.000
_cell.length_b   1.000
_cell.length_c   1.000
_cell.angle_alpha   90.00
_cell.angle_beta   90.00
_cell.angle_gamma   90.00
#
_symmetry.space_group_name_H-M   'P 1'
#
loop_
_entity.id
_entity.type
_entity.pdbx_description
1 polymer ?
#
loop_
_entity_poly.entity_id
_entity_poly.type
_entity_poly.pdbx_seq_one_letter_code
_entity_poly.pdbx_strand_id
1 'polypeptide(L)'
;MSEDMHAARRAVESWRLGQTSAHYESSGLGAGVISSGKGDHGGVSYGAYQLSSKMGTLAEYLEQSRYGEQFKGLTPATPTFNAKWKEIARTDPEFARDQHDYIGRSHYGEQLDKLKGAGLDLSTRGRAVQDVIWSTSVQFGGLTQRIVGKGIEEKFGKGVDLSLLSDKDVVVAIQDYKISHNSTLFKSSPEWQPGLLRRAQAEKASLVALAGHEESLRRSGVDLGVAPVHGKAHRSREDVLLDRSTMASDILKSGDENEHVRLVQKDLLKLGYTDRQGRSLKLDGDFGQRTEEALRAFQKAHGLRVDGVVGKDTRLALQEATLSPLLSEKTHPDHGLFREVKDGIARLGPGAVPGGSEDGLAAAVAAQAKLGGLRHVDHVLMNSQGDRVLAVQGDLHDPAKRWVHVDRVEALGRSVESSTGELKEGQLQREQAAQANIQAQHMEHRSGLSVGMRP
;
A
#
# COMPACT_ATOMS: atom_id res chain seq x y z
N MET A 1 15.28 -16.18 25.80
CA MET A 1 15.44 -15.12 24.79
C MET A 1 14.25 -14.18 24.93
N SER A 2 14.42 -12.85 24.82
CA SER A 2 13.31 -11.89 24.93
C SER A 2 12.38 -11.98 23.72
N GLU A 3 11.13 -11.52 23.86
CA GLU A 3 10.17 -11.43 22.74
C GLU A 3 10.73 -10.64 21.54
N ASP A 4 11.47 -9.57 21.83
CA ASP A 4 12.15 -8.74 20.82
C ASP A 4 13.21 -9.51 20.02
N MET A 5 13.94 -10.43 20.67
CA MET A 5 14.93 -11.28 19.99
C MET A 5 14.26 -12.30 19.05
N HIS A 6 13.10 -12.83 19.44
CA HIS A 6 12.34 -13.74 18.58
C HIS A 6 11.77 -13.00 17.37
N ALA A 7 11.24 -11.80 17.55
CA ALA A 7 10.76 -10.96 16.46
C ALA A 7 11.89 -10.59 15.49
N ALA A 8 13.06 -10.17 16.01
CA ALA A 8 14.23 -9.84 15.20
C ALA A 8 14.71 -11.06 14.38
N ARG A 9 14.79 -12.23 15.02
CA ARG A 9 15.22 -13.47 14.36
C ARG A 9 14.26 -13.88 13.25
N ARG A 10 12.95 -13.85 13.52
CA ARG A 10 11.93 -14.12 12.49
C ARG A 10 12.04 -13.17 11.31
N ALA A 11 12.16 -11.86 11.56
CA ALA A 11 12.28 -10.86 10.50
C ALA A 11 13.51 -11.09 9.60
N VAL A 12 14.63 -11.55 10.16
CA VAL A 12 15.87 -11.83 9.40
C VAL A 12 15.82 -13.18 8.69
N GLU A 13 15.21 -14.20 9.28
CA GLU A 13 15.04 -15.54 8.67
C GLU A 13 14.00 -15.52 7.53
N SER A 14 12.93 -14.73 7.68
CA SER A 14 11.92 -14.55 6.63
C SER A 14 12.38 -13.57 5.55
N TRP A 15 13.47 -12.84 5.75
CA TRP A 15 13.92 -11.81 4.82
C TRP A 15 14.21 -12.38 3.43
N ARG A 16 13.76 -11.65 2.41
CA ARG A 16 14.10 -11.88 1.00
C ARG A 16 14.58 -10.57 0.38
N LEU A 17 15.56 -10.66 -0.53
CA LEU A 17 16.04 -9.51 -1.27
C LEU A 17 14.89 -8.82 -2.00
N GLY A 18 14.78 -7.51 -1.88
CA GLY A 18 13.74 -6.71 -2.51
C GLY A 18 12.40 -6.71 -1.79
N GLN A 19 12.25 -7.42 -0.66
CA GLN A 19 10.96 -7.53 0.04
C GLN A 19 10.41 -6.18 0.50
N THR A 20 11.29 -5.25 0.88
CA THR A 20 10.90 -3.96 1.45
C THR A 20 10.14 -3.10 0.45
N SER A 21 10.50 -3.17 -0.83
CA SER A 21 9.89 -2.40 -1.91
C SER A 21 9.01 -3.23 -2.85
N ALA A 22 8.91 -4.55 -2.61
CA ALA A 22 8.18 -5.48 -3.47
C ALA A 22 6.74 -5.06 -3.76
N HIS A 23 6.04 -4.44 -2.80
CA HIS A 23 4.66 -3.98 -2.99
C HIS A 23 4.53 -2.70 -3.84
N TYR A 24 5.61 -1.95 -4.03
CA TYR A 24 5.64 -0.80 -4.96
C TYR A 24 6.03 -1.20 -6.38
N GLU A 25 6.79 -2.29 -6.51
CA GLU A 25 7.42 -2.71 -7.77
C GLU A 25 6.63 -3.83 -8.45
N SER A 26 5.98 -4.68 -7.66
CA SER A 26 4.95 -5.57 -8.16
C SER A 26 3.63 -4.82 -8.22
N SER A 27 2.92 -4.93 -9.33
CA SER A 27 1.59 -4.35 -9.54
C SER A 27 0.50 -4.92 -8.61
N GLY A 28 0.86 -5.80 -7.66
CA GLY A 28 -0.03 -6.60 -6.83
C GLY A 28 -0.96 -7.52 -7.64
N LEU A 29 -0.81 -7.56 -8.97
CA LEU A 29 -1.69 -8.26 -9.91
C LEU A 29 -1.43 -9.79 -9.90
N GLY A 30 -0.29 -10.24 -9.38
CA GLY A 30 0.11 -11.63 -9.36
C GLY A 30 0.83 -12.07 -10.64
N ALA A 31 1.62 -13.13 -10.53
CA ALA A 31 2.52 -13.62 -11.60
C ALA A 31 1.80 -14.04 -12.89
N GLY A 32 0.50 -14.32 -12.82
CA GLY A 32 -0.31 -14.78 -13.95
C GLY A 32 -1.04 -13.69 -14.73
N VAL A 33 -0.92 -12.41 -14.35
CA VAL A 33 -1.67 -11.34 -15.01
C VAL A 33 -1.13 -11.01 -16.39
N ILE A 34 -2.05 -10.74 -17.31
CA ILE A 34 -1.80 -10.41 -18.70
C ILE A 34 -2.71 -9.22 -19.02
N SER A 35 -2.15 -8.07 -19.38
CA SER A 35 -2.93 -6.88 -19.76
C SER A 35 -3.26 -6.89 -21.25
N SER A 36 -4.50 -6.53 -21.62
CA SER A 36 -4.88 -6.37 -23.02
C SER A 36 -4.46 -4.99 -23.50
N GLY A 37 -3.47 -4.91 -24.38
CA GLY A 37 -2.98 -3.67 -25.00
C GLY A 37 -3.98 -2.99 -25.96
N LYS A 38 -5.23 -2.75 -25.53
CA LYS A 38 -6.21 -1.97 -26.30
C LYS A 38 -5.93 -0.48 -26.12
N GLY A 39 -5.16 0.09 -27.04
CA GLY A 39 -4.99 1.55 -27.19
C GLY A 39 -3.56 2.09 -27.04
N ASP A 40 -2.62 1.29 -26.52
CA ASP A 40 -1.25 1.75 -26.24
C ASP A 40 -0.21 1.14 -27.17
N HIS A 41 0.85 1.91 -27.45
CA HIS A 41 1.92 1.59 -28.40
C HIS A 41 2.83 0.41 -27.97
N GLY A 42 2.55 -0.26 -26.82
CA GLY A 42 3.46 -1.16 -26.09
C GLY A 42 3.18 -2.68 -26.11
N GLY A 43 2.11 -3.16 -26.77
CA GLY A 43 1.79 -4.60 -26.85
C GLY A 43 1.13 -5.18 -25.60
N VAL A 44 1.22 -6.51 -25.40
CA VAL A 44 0.67 -7.24 -24.24
C VAL A 44 1.76 -7.32 -23.17
N SER A 45 1.40 -7.02 -21.91
CA SER A 45 2.33 -7.11 -20.78
C SER A 45 1.96 -8.22 -19.81
N TYR A 46 2.99 -8.86 -19.23
CA TYR A 46 2.89 -10.12 -18.50
C TYR A 46 3.46 -10.03 -17.08
N GLY A 47 2.79 -10.71 -16.16
CA GLY A 47 3.29 -10.96 -14.82
C GLY A 47 3.19 -9.78 -13.87
N ALA A 48 3.74 -10.01 -12.67
CA ALA A 48 3.68 -9.07 -11.54
C ALA A 48 4.36 -7.73 -11.86
N TYR A 49 5.33 -7.75 -12.76
CA TYR A 49 6.15 -6.60 -13.19
C TYR A 49 5.78 -6.07 -14.59
N GLN A 50 4.69 -6.57 -15.20
CA GLN A 50 4.22 -6.12 -16.52
C GLN A 50 5.31 -6.13 -17.61
N LEU A 51 6.01 -7.26 -17.75
CA LEU A 51 7.01 -7.52 -18.78
C LEU A 51 6.38 -7.41 -20.17
N SER A 52 6.87 -6.50 -21.00
CA SER A 52 6.27 -6.18 -22.30
C SER A 52 6.74 -7.15 -23.38
N SER A 53 5.80 -7.65 -24.17
CA SER A 53 6.12 -8.47 -25.34
C SER A 53 6.78 -7.68 -26.48
N LYS A 54 6.58 -6.36 -26.55
CA LYS A 54 7.06 -5.51 -27.65
C LYS A 54 8.37 -4.80 -27.32
N MET A 55 8.59 -4.47 -26.04
CA MET A 55 9.82 -3.81 -25.57
C MET A 55 10.94 -4.79 -25.23
N GLY A 56 10.79 -6.08 -25.52
CA GLY A 56 11.84 -7.10 -25.35
C GLY A 56 12.00 -7.65 -23.92
N THR A 57 11.50 -6.97 -22.89
CA THR A 57 11.68 -7.39 -21.49
C THR A 57 11.05 -8.74 -21.17
N LEU A 58 9.96 -9.14 -21.84
CA LEU A 58 9.42 -10.49 -21.72
C LEU A 58 10.37 -11.55 -22.33
N ALA A 59 11.00 -11.24 -23.46
CA ALA A 59 11.91 -12.17 -24.13
C ALA A 59 13.18 -12.38 -23.30
N GLU A 60 13.75 -11.29 -22.78
CA GLU A 60 14.90 -11.33 -21.86
C GLU A 60 14.60 -12.10 -20.58
N TYR A 61 13.40 -11.91 -20.00
CA TYR A 61 12.95 -12.71 -18.87
C TYR A 61 12.95 -14.20 -19.20
N LEU A 62 12.30 -14.59 -20.30
CA LEU A 62 12.19 -16.00 -20.69
C LEU A 62 13.55 -16.63 -20.98
N GLU A 63 14.50 -15.90 -21.55
CA GLU A 63 15.86 -16.40 -21.79
C GLU A 63 16.60 -16.74 -20.48
N GLN A 64 16.36 -15.97 -19.43
CA GLN A 64 17.02 -16.13 -18.13
C GLN A 64 16.21 -16.95 -17.12
N SER A 65 14.94 -17.19 -17.42
CA SER A 65 13.97 -17.86 -16.55
C SER A 65 14.12 -19.38 -16.64
N ARG A 66 13.98 -20.06 -15.51
CA ARG A 66 13.87 -21.53 -15.49
C ARG A 66 12.63 -22.06 -16.24
N TYR A 67 11.65 -21.19 -16.50
CA TYR A 67 10.43 -21.52 -17.24
C TYR A 67 10.58 -21.25 -18.74
N GLY A 68 11.67 -20.63 -19.19
CA GLY A 68 11.90 -20.23 -20.58
C GLY A 68 11.64 -21.33 -21.60
N GLU A 69 12.21 -22.51 -21.36
CA GLU A 69 12.05 -23.68 -22.25
C GLU A 69 10.59 -24.11 -22.42
N GLN A 70 9.71 -23.87 -21.44
CA GLN A 70 8.28 -24.20 -21.53
C GLN A 70 7.51 -23.26 -22.49
N PHE A 71 8.09 -22.12 -22.86
CA PHE A 71 7.52 -21.17 -23.81
C PHE A 71 8.14 -21.26 -25.20
N LYS A 72 9.10 -22.17 -25.42
CA LYS A 72 9.77 -22.35 -26.71
C LYS A 72 8.78 -22.76 -27.79
N GLY A 73 8.80 -22.03 -28.91
CA GLY A 73 7.86 -22.22 -30.01
C GLY A 73 6.46 -21.61 -29.78
N LEU A 74 6.21 -20.96 -28.64
CA LEU A 74 5.00 -20.18 -28.40
C LEU A 74 5.26 -18.70 -28.67
N THR A 75 4.32 -18.05 -29.37
CA THR A 75 4.42 -16.62 -29.69
C THR A 75 3.74 -15.79 -28.59
N PRO A 76 4.40 -14.79 -27.98
CA PRO A 76 3.75 -13.84 -27.07
C PRO A 76 2.51 -13.18 -27.68
N ALA A 77 1.61 -12.69 -26.83
CA ALA A 77 0.32 -12.11 -27.18
C ALA A 77 -0.67 -13.06 -27.89
N THR A 78 -0.44 -14.37 -27.86
CA THR A 78 -1.36 -15.37 -28.43
C THR A 78 -2.15 -16.14 -27.36
N PRO A 79 -3.33 -16.69 -27.68
CA PRO A 79 -4.11 -17.50 -26.73
C PRO A 79 -3.34 -18.68 -26.12
N THR A 80 -2.50 -19.35 -26.91
CA THR A 80 -1.70 -20.51 -26.47
C THR A 80 -0.61 -20.10 -25.49
N PHE A 81 0.13 -19.03 -25.77
CA PHE A 81 1.11 -18.47 -24.85
C PHE A 81 0.44 -18.00 -23.55
N ASN A 82 -0.69 -17.28 -23.65
CA ASN A 82 -1.43 -16.76 -22.50
C ASN A 82 -1.97 -17.87 -21.60
N ALA A 83 -2.45 -18.96 -22.19
CA ALA A 83 -2.90 -20.13 -21.44
C ALA A 83 -1.74 -20.78 -20.68
N LYS A 84 -0.57 -20.94 -21.33
CA LYS A 84 0.62 -21.51 -20.68
C LYS A 84 1.13 -20.64 -19.53
N TRP A 85 1.15 -19.32 -19.72
CA TRP A 85 1.54 -18.36 -18.68
C TRP A 85 0.65 -18.44 -17.44
N LYS A 86 -0.67 -18.47 -17.64
CA LYS A 86 -1.65 -18.61 -16.56
C LYS A 86 -1.60 -19.98 -15.89
N GLU A 87 -1.34 -21.04 -16.66
CA GLU A 87 -1.16 -22.39 -16.13
C GLU A 87 0.01 -22.42 -15.14
N ILE A 88 1.20 -22.00 -15.57
CA ILE A 88 2.40 -21.99 -14.73
C ILE A 88 2.17 -21.13 -13.49
N ALA A 89 1.61 -19.93 -13.63
CA ALA A 89 1.29 -19.06 -12.49
C ALA A 89 0.32 -19.69 -11.47
N ARG A 90 -0.56 -20.58 -11.91
CA ARG A 90 -1.52 -21.29 -11.04
C ARG A 90 -0.89 -22.53 -10.41
N THR A 91 0.01 -23.22 -11.11
CA THR A 91 0.53 -24.53 -10.70
C THR A 91 1.87 -24.46 -9.98
N ASP A 92 2.68 -23.44 -10.26
CA ASP A 92 4.00 -23.27 -9.65
C ASP A 92 4.10 -21.90 -8.96
N PRO A 93 4.00 -21.85 -7.61
CA PRO A 93 4.08 -20.59 -6.87
C PRO A 93 5.45 -19.91 -7.00
N GLU A 94 6.49 -20.65 -7.36
CA GLU A 94 7.83 -20.10 -7.60
C GLU A 94 7.90 -19.31 -8.92
N PHE A 95 6.85 -19.28 -9.74
CA PHE A 95 6.83 -18.45 -10.94
C PHE A 95 6.79 -16.96 -10.61
N ALA A 96 6.07 -16.59 -9.55
CA ALA A 96 6.10 -15.21 -9.02
C ALA A 96 7.50 -14.81 -8.57
N ARG A 97 8.16 -15.75 -7.88
CA ARG A 97 9.53 -15.57 -7.40
C ARG A 97 10.53 -15.44 -8.53
N ASP A 98 10.44 -16.29 -9.56
CA ASP A 98 11.36 -16.24 -10.69
C ASP A 98 11.24 -14.91 -11.48
N GLN A 99 10.02 -14.36 -11.60
CA GLN A 99 9.80 -13.01 -12.14
C GLN A 99 10.45 -11.92 -11.25
N HIS A 100 10.26 -12.00 -9.94
CA HIS A 100 10.89 -11.09 -8.97
C HIS A 100 12.42 -11.16 -9.04
N ASP A 101 12.99 -12.37 -9.02
CA ASP A 101 14.42 -12.62 -9.08
C ASP A 101 15.03 -12.10 -10.41
N TYR A 102 14.30 -12.17 -11.52
CA TYR A 102 14.75 -11.58 -12.80
C TYR A 102 14.87 -10.05 -12.74
N ILE A 103 13.89 -9.37 -12.15
CA ILE A 103 13.96 -7.91 -11.95
C ILE A 103 15.18 -7.57 -11.07
N GLY A 104 15.44 -8.37 -10.06
CA GLY A 104 16.66 -8.31 -9.27
C GLY A 104 17.95 -8.45 -10.06
N ARG A 105 18.05 -9.46 -10.90
CA ARG A 105 19.26 -9.68 -11.71
C ARG A 105 19.49 -8.55 -12.71
N SER A 106 18.45 -8.10 -13.40
CA SER A 106 18.54 -7.09 -14.45
C SER A 106 18.76 -5.68 -13.93
N HIS A 107 18.32 -5.35 -12.71
CA HIS A 107 18.42 -4.00 -12.16
C HIS A 107 19.40 -3.94 -10.98
N TYR A 108 19.19 -4.76 -9.94
CA TYR A 108 20.01 -4.70 -8.73
C TYR A 108 21.46 -5.13 -8.97
N GLY A 109 21.69 -6.24 -9.67
CA GLY A 109 23.05 -6.76 -9.90
C GLY A 109 23.93 -5.77 -10.67
N GLU A 110 23.43 -5.23 -11.77
CA GLU A 110 24.15 -4.26 -12.60
C GLU A 110 24.49 -2.98 -11.81
N GLN A 111 23.55 -2.46 -11.00
CA GLN A 111 23.80 -1.26 -10.21
C GLN A 111 24.78 -1.52 -9.07
N LEU A 112 24.77 -2.71 -8.46
CA LEU A 112 25.73 -3.09 -7.44
C LEU A 112 27.16 -3.15 -7.99
N ASP A 113 27.34 -3.71 -9.20
CA ASP A 113 28.64 -3.74 -9.88
C ASP A 113 29.13 -2.32 -10.22
N LYS A 114 28.23 -1.44 -10.68
CA LYS A 114 28.54 -0.03 -10.94
C LYS A 114 28.94 0.73 -9.67
N LEU A 115 28.26 0.49 -8.55
CA LEU A 115 28.62 1.05 -7.25
C LEU A 115 30.02 0.60 -6.82
N LYS A 116 30.30 -0.70 -6.93
CA LYS A 116 31.61 -1.27 -6.63
C LYS A 116 32.72 -0.69 -7.50
N GLY A 117 32.49 -0.59 -8.81
CA GLY A 117 33.43 0.03 -9.75
C GLY A 117 33.70 1.51 -9.47
N ALA A 118 32.80 2.19 -8.76
CA ALA A 118 32.94 3.58 -8.31
C ALA A 118 33.58 3.73 -6.93
N GLY A 119 34.07 2.64 -6.32
CA GLY A 119 34.67 2.66 -4.99
C GLY A 119 33.65 2.58 -3.84
N LEU A 120 32.38 2.32 -4.12
CA LEU A 120 31.31 2.12 -3.13
C LEU A 120 30.94 0.63 -3.06
N ASP A 121 31.85 -0.22 -2.59
CA ASP A 121 31.57 -1.65 -2.45
C ASP A 121 30.61 -1.90 -1.28
N LEU A 122 29.33 -2.11 -1.62
CA LEU A 122 28.26 -2.43 -0.68
C LEU A 122 27.81 -3.90 -0.80
N SER A 123 28.51 -4.72 -1.59
CA SER A 123 28.09 -6.09 -1.93
C SER A 123 28.06 -7.06 -0.75
N THR A 124 28.81 -6.77 0.31
CA THR A 124 28.93 -7.61 1.51
C THR A 124 28.11 -7.09 2.70
N ARG A 125 27.38 -5.99 2.52
CA ARG A 125 26.61 -5.32 3.59
C ARG A 125 25.34 -6.11 3.95
N GLY A 126 24.74 -5.78 5.09
CA GLY A 126 23.55 -6.46 5.63
C GLY A 126 22.31 -6.33 4.75
N ARG A 127 21.28 -7.12 5.09
CA ARG A 127 20.03 -7.26 4.33
C ARG A 127 19.33 -5.92 4.09
N ALA A 128 19.34 -5.03 5.08
CA ALA A 128 18.77 -3.69 4.91
C ALA A 128 19.50 -2.84 3.84
N VAL A 129 20.83 -2.98 3.73
CA VAL A 129 21.60 -2.30 2.68
C VAL A 129 21.31 -2.94 1.32
N GLN A 130 21.17 -4.27 1.26
CA GLN A 130 20.82 -4.93 0.01
C GLN A 130 19.42 -4.52 -0.49
N ASP A 131 18.43 -4.43 0.41
CA ASP A 131 17.08 -3.98 0.05
C ASP A 131 17.02 -2.51 -0.36
N VAL A 132 17.78 -1.62 0.27
CA VAL A 132 17.77 -0.21 -0.15
C VAL A 132 18.44 -0.04 -1.52
N ILE A 133 19.48 -0.81 -1.84
CA ILE A 133 20.10 -0.83 -3.17
C ILE A 133 19.12 -1.40 -4.19
N TRP A 134 18.42 -2.49 -3.86
CA TRP A 134 17.37 -3.05 -4.70
C TRP A 134 16.30 -2.01 -5.03
N SER A 135 15.66 -1.44 -4.01
CA SER A 135 14.60 -0.43 -4.19
C SER A 135 15.09 0.73 -5.06
N THR A 136 16.30 1.22 -4.78
CA THR A 136 16.89 2.32 -5.55
C THR A 136 17.13 1.91 -7.01
N SER A 137 17.65 0.71 -7.25
CA SER A 137 17.93 0.19 -8.60
C SER A 137 16.67 0.06 -9.44
N VAL A 138 15.58 -0.45 -8.86
CA VAL A 138 14.32 -0.63 -9.57
C VAL A 138 13.62 0.71 -9.81
N GLN A 139 13.67 1.62 -8.83
CA GLN A 139 12.99 2.92 -8.95
C GLN A 139 13.73 3.92 -9.85
N PHE A 140 15.07 3.92 -9.81
CA PHE A 140 15.89 4.98 -10.41
C PHE A 140 16.84 4.51 -11.50
N GLY A 141 16.98 3.18 -11.71
CA GLY A 141 17.84 2.61 -12.74
C GLY A 141 19.25 3.19 -12.70
N GLY A 142 19.69 3.80 -13.82
CA GLY A 142 21.02 4.42 -13.95
C GLY A 142 21.32 5.59 -13.01
N LEU A 143 20.34 6.18 -12.33
CA LEU A 143 20.58 7.22 -11.32
C LEU A 143 21.00 6.65 -9.96
N THR A 144 20.91 5.33 -9.76
CA THR A 144 21.20 4.65 -8.49
C THR A 144 22.58 4.98 -7.96
N GLN A 145 23.62 4.86 -8.79
CA GLN A 145 24.99 5.17 -8.41
C GLN A 145 25.12 6.60 -7.86
N ARG A 146 24.48 7.57 -8.52
CA ARG A 146 24.49 8.98 -8.09
C ARG A 146 23.75 9.18 -6.78
N ILE A 147 22.55 8.60 -6.64
CA ILE A 147 21.73 8.73 -5.43
C ILE A 147 22.45 8.16 -4.22
N VAL A 148 23.02 6.95 -4.35
CA VAL A 148 23.77 6.30 -3.27
C VAL A 148 25.02 7.09 -2.93
N GLY A 149 25.83 7.43 -3.93
CA GLY A 149 27.07 8.18 -3.71
C GLY A 149 26.82 9.56 -3.09
N LYS A 150 25.82 10.30 -3.59
CA LYS A 150 25.47 11.63 -3.06
C LYS A 150 24.82 11.57 -1.70
N GLY A 151 23.99 10.58 -1.40
CA GLY A 151 23.41 10.42 -0.07
C GLY A 151 24.48 10.18 0.99
N ILE A 152 25.45 9.30 0.70
CA ILE A 152 26.57 9.05 1.61
C ILE A 152 27.46 10.30 1.74
N GLU A 153 27.82 10.93 0.62
CA GLU A 153 28.66 12.15 0.62
C GLU A 153 28.01 13.32 1.38
N GLU A 154 26.71 13.54 1.19
CA GLU A 154 25.99 14.63 1.86
C GLU A 154 25.86 14.40 3.37
N LYS A 155 25.67 13.15 3.80
CA LYS A 155 25.48 12.83 5.21
C LYS A 155 26.79 12.71 5.99
N PHE A 156 27.83 12.14 5.37
CA PHE A 156 29.07 11.77 6.07
C PHE A 156 30.34 12.41 5.49
N GLY A 157 30.20 13.21 4.43
CA GLY A 157 31.33 13.85 3.75
C GLY A 157 31.91 12.99 2.63
N LYS A 158 32.63 13.66 1.73
CA LYS A 158 33.28 13.02 0.58
C LYS A 158 34.45 12.15 1.04
N GLY A 159 34.50 10.92 0.55
CA GLY A 159 35.60 9.99 0.83
C GLY A 159 35.52 9.34 2.22
N VAL A 160 34.33 9.31 2.84
CA VAL A 160 34.12 8.57 4.09
C VAL A 160 34.50 7.09 3.90
N ASP A 161 35.18 6.53 4.90
CA ASP A 161 35.45 5.10 4.96
C ASP A 161 34.15 4.34 5.28
N LEU A 162 33.66 3.55 4.32
CA LEU A 162 32.42 2.79 4.44
C LEU A 162 32.48 1.73 5.56
N SER A 163 33.67 1.30 5.97
CA SER A 163 33.83 0.34 7.07
C SER A 163 33.40 0.92 8.43
N LEU A 164 33.44 2.25 8.56
CA LEU A 164 33.03 2.97 9.77
C LEU A 164 31.52 3.19 9.86
N LEU A 165 30.78 2.97 8.77
CA LEU A 165 29.33 3.18 8.72
C LEU A 165 28.59 1.90 9.07
N SER A 166 27.56 2.01 9.92
CA SER A 166 26.63 0.90 10.14
C SER A 166 25.70 0.69 8.94
N ASP A 167 25.04 -0.48 8.86
CA ASP A 167 24.04 -0.73 7.81
C ASP A 167 22.89 0.30 7.88
N LYS A 168 22.53 0.69 9.11
CA LYS A 168 21.53 1.75 9.37
C LYS A 168 22.00 3.11 8.85
N ASP A 169 23.27 3.46 9.02
CA ASP A 169 23.82 4.73 8.53
C ASP A 169 23.74 4.84 7.02
N VAL A 170 24.13 3.77 6.32
CA VAL A 170 24.05 3.69 4.85
C VAL A 170 22.61 3.80 4.38
N VAL A 171 21.68 3.04 4.97
CA VAL A 171 20.24 3.10 4.66
C VAL A 171 19.69 4.51 4.85
N VAL A 172 19.99 5.13 6.00
CA VAL A 172 19.49 6.47 6.33
C VAL A 172 20.06 7.50 5.36
N ALA A 173 21.34 7.43 4.99
CA ALA A 173 21.95 8.33 4.02
C ALA A 173 21.25 8.28 2.65
N ILE A 174 20.99 7.08 2.15
CA ILE A 174 20.34 6.88 0.84
C ILE A 174 18.88 7.38 0.88
N GLN A 175 18.13 7.01 1.92
CA GLN A 175 16.72 7.40 2.03
C GLN A 175 16.54 8.88 2.34
N ASP A 176 17.40 9.49 3.17
CA ASP A 176 17.38 10.93 3.43
C ASP A 176 17.60 11.71 2.15
N TYR A 177 18.54 11.28 1.31
CA TYR A 177 18.76 11.89 0.01
C TYR A 177 17.52 11.83 -0.87
N LYS A 178 16.88 10.66 -1.00
CA LYS A 178 15.63 10.50 -1.77
C LYS A 178 14.52 11.43 -1.26
N ILE A 179 14.40 11.58 0.06
CA ILE A 179 13.39 12.40 0.73
C ILE A 179 13.66 13.90 0.50
N SER A 180 14.88 14.37 0.79
CA SER A 180 15.24 15.79 0.70
C SER A 180 15.32 16.27 -0.76
N HIS A 181 15.66 15.38 -1.69
CA HIS A 181 15.79 15.69 -3.11
C HIS A 181 14.56 15.29 -3.94
N ASN A 182 13.46 14.85 -3.31
CA ASN A 182 12.26 14.34 -4.00
C ASN A 182 11.75 15.30 -5.10
N SER A 183 11.71 16.60 -4.81
CA SER A 183 11.28 17.62 -5.78
C SER A 183 12.21 17.75 -6.98
N THR A 184 13.52 17.52 -6.79
CA THR A 184 14.52 17.58 -7.85
C THR A 184 14.63 16.27 -8.64
N LEU A 185 14.53 15.13 -7.96
CA LEU A 185 14.56 13.79 -8.57
C LEU A 185 13.34 13.57 -9.46
N PHE A 186 12.20 14.17 -9.11
CA PHE A 186 10.94 14.07 -9.84
C PHE A 186 10.45 15.44 -10.32
N LYS A 187 11.38 16.31 -10.76
CA LYS A 187 11.06 17.67 -11.25
C LYS A 187 10.08 17.66 -12.42
N SER A 188 10.14 16.63 -13.28
CA SER A 188 9.26 16.44 -14.44
C SER A 188 7.88 15.86 -14.09
N SER A 189 7.61 15.54 -12.82
CA SER A 189 6.42 14.81 -12.38
C SER A 189 5.91 15.32 -11.02
N PRO A 190 5.60 16.63 -10.89
CA PRO A 190 5.23 17.26 -9.61
C PRO A 190 4.00 16.65 -8.94
N GLU A 191 3.04 16.17 -9.72
CA GLU A 191 1.80 15.55 -9.24
C GLU A 191 2.04 14.23 -8.48
N TRP A 192 3.13 13.52 -8.80
CA TRP A 192 3.49 12.25 -8.15
C TRP A 192 4.41 12.44 -6.94
N GLN A 193 5.02 13.62 -6.77
CA GLN A 193 5.98 13.92 -5.71
C GLN A 193 5.46 13.60 -4.30
N PRO A 194 4.19 13.91 -3.91
CA PRO A 194 3.71 13.57 -2.57
C PRO A 194 3.66 12.07 -2.31
N GLY A 195 3.27 11.26 -3.32
CA GLY A 195 3.23 9.81 -3.21
C GLY A 195 4.62 9.19 -3.13
N LEU A 196 5.56 9.69 -3.94
CA LEU A 196 6.96 9.26 -3.97
C LEU A 196 7.70 9.61 -2.67
N LEU A 197 7.40 10.77 -2.08
CA LEU A 197 7.91 11.16 -0.77
C LEU A 197 7.43 10.22 0.33
N ARG A 198 6.12 9.90 0.35
CA ARG A 198 5.55 8.95 1.30
C ARG A 198 6.16 7.56 1.16
N ARG A 199 6.35 7.09 -0.08
CA ARG A 199 7.08 5.83 -0.36
C ARG A 199 8.48 5.86 0.25
N ALA A 200 9.26 6.90 0.00
CA ALA A 200 10.62 7.00 0.52
C ALA A 200 10.67 7.02 2.07
N GLN A 201 9.71 7.70 2.71
CA GLN A 201 9.55 7.73 4.16
C GLN A 201 9.17 6.34 4.74
N ALA A 202 8.22 5.65 4.11
CA ALA A 202 7.79 4.31 4.54
C ALA A 202 8.90 3.27 4.39
N GLU A 203 9.57 3.24 3.23
CA GLU A 203 10.73 2.35 3.02
C GLU A 203 11.83 2.64 4.05
N LYS A 204 12.11 3.92 4.34
CA LYS A 204 13.11 4.28 5.35
C LYS A 204 12.79 3.68 6.71
N ALA A 205 11.54 3.76 7.16
CA ALA A 205 11.12 3.20 8.44
C ALA A 205 11.35 1.67 8.48
N SER A 206 10.92 0.95 7.45
CA SER A 206 11.09 -0.51 7.36
C SER A 206 12.56 -0.95 7.31
N LEU A 207 13.38 -0.27 6.50
CA LEU A 207 14.79 -0.59 6.35
C LEU A 207 15.60 -0.29 7.62
N VAL A 208 15.27 0.81 8.32
CA VAL A 208 15.89 1.14 9.60
C VAL A 208 15.53 0.12 10.67
N ALA A 209 14.27 -0.35 10.69
CA ALA A 209 13.86 -1.43 11.59
C ALA A 209 14.61 -2.73 11.28
N LEU A 210 14.70 -3.12 10.01
CA LEU A 210 15.46 -4.30 9.58
C LEU A 210 16.95 -4.20 9.97
N ALA A 211 17.60 -3.06 9.73
CA ALA A 211 18.98 -2.84 10.14
C ALA A 211 19.15 -2.93 11.67
N GLY A 212 18.18 -2.42 12.43
CA GLY A 212 18.16 -2.54 13.89
C GLY A 212 18.02 -3.99 14.38
N HIS A 213 17.20 -4.81 13.71
CA HIS A 213 17.08 -6.23 14.01
C HIS A 213 18.39 -6.99 13.72
N GLU A 214 19.02 -6.75 12.57
CA GLU A 214 20.32 -7.35 12.24
C GLU A 214 21.41 -6.97 13.25
N GLU A 215 21.46 -5.69 13.62
CA GLU A 215 22.41 -5.20 14.61
C GLU A 215 22.17 -5.83 16.00
N SER A 216 20.92 -5.90 16.44
CA SER A 216 20.58 -6.52 17.72
C SER A 216 20.99 -7.99 17.76
N LEU A 217 20.76 -8.75 16.68
CA LEU A 217 21.13 -10.16 16.62
C LEU A 217 22.65 -10.35 16.62
N ARG A 218 23.39 -9.53 15.87
CA ARG A 218 24.86 -9.56 15.86
C ARG A 218 25.44 -9.26 17.25
N ARG A 219 24.91 -8.25 17.95
CA ARG A 219 25.33 -7.93 19.33
C ARG A 219 25.03 -9.06 20.32
N SER A 220 24.00 -9.86 20.06
CA SER A 220 23.69 -11.07 20.82
C SER A 220 24.50 -12.30 20.40
N GLY A 221 25.51 -12.15 19.52
CA GLY A 221 26.39 -13.23 19.10
C GLY A 221 25.81 -14.17 18.03
N VAL A 222 24.69 -13.80 17.40
CA VAL A 222 24.12 -14.57 16.30
C VAL A 222 24.88 -14.26 15.00
N ASP A 223 25.49 -15.27 14.40
CA ASP A 223 26.04 -15.16 13.05
C ASP A 223 24.89 -15.20 12.03
N LEU A 224 24.77 -14.13 11.25
CA LEU A 224 23.71 -13.97 10.25
C LEU A 224 24.18 -14.36 8.84
N GLY A 225 25.45 -14.72 8.68
CA GLY A 225 26.10 -14.96 7.39
C GLY A 225 26.06 -13.73 6.46
N VAL A 226 26.49 -13.93 5.22
CA VAL A 226 26.32 -12.95 4.15
C VAL A 226 24.85 -12.97 3.70
N ALA A 227 24.28 -11.80 3.42
CA ALA A 227 22.93 -11.72 2.87
C ALA A 227 22.84 -12.55 1.57
N PRO A 228 21.87 -13.46 1.42
CA PRO A 228 21.75 -14.27 0.22
C PRO A 228 21.23 -13.41 -0.95
N VAL A 229 22.16 -12.81 -1.70
CA VAL A 229 21.86 -11.87 -2.81
C VAL A 229 21.75 -12.54 -4.18
N HIS A 230 21.96 -13.87 -4.30
CA HIS A 230 21.90 -14.61 -5.57
C HIS A 230 21.01 -15.86 -5.48
N GLY A 231 20.00 -15.94 -6.36
CA GLY A 231 19.09 -17.08 -6.52
C GLY A 231 19.68 -18.28 -7.27
N LYS A 232 20.92 -18.69 -6.97
CA LYS A 232 21.49 -19.95 -7.48
C LYS A 232 21.98 -20.84 -6.35
N ALA A 233 21.13 -21.76 -5.92
CA ALA A 233 21.53 -23.11 -5.55
C ALA A 233 20.27 -24.00 -5.52
N HIS A 234 20.33 -25.13 -6.23
CA HIS A 234 19.42 -26.26 -6.09
C HIS A 234 19.18 -26.53 -4.60
N ARG A 235 17.93 -26.37 -4.12
CA ARG A 235 17.55 -26.76 -2.76
C ARG A 235 17.08 -28.21 -2.73
N SER A 236 17.45 -28.93 -1.67
CA SER A 236 17.15 -30.33 -1.47
C SER A 236 15.66 -30.54 -1.17
N ARG A 237 15.18 -31.77 -1.40
CA ARG A 237 13.77 -32.15 -1.35
C ARG A 237 13.16 -32.08 0.07
N GLU A 238 14.00 -32.02 1.11
CA GLU A 238 13.60 -31.87 2.52
C GLU A 238 13.31 -30.40 2.88
N ASP A 239 14.05 -29.43 2.31
CA ASP A 239 13.74 -27.99 2.44
C ASP A 239 12.39 -27.63 1.79
N VAL A 240 12.03 -28.34 0.70
CA VAL A 240 10.76 -28.18 -0.03
C VAL A 240 9.54 -28.60 0.79
N LEU A 241 9.70 -29.49 1.77
CA LEU A 241 8.59 -29.99 2.59
C LEU A 241 8.29 -29.06 3.77
N LEU A 242 9.27 -28.30 4.26
CA LEU A 242 9.09 -27.26 5.28
C LEU A 242 8.58 -25.94 4.68
N ASP A 243 8.89 -25.63 3.42
CA ASP A 243 8.48 -24.39 2.72
C ASP A 243 7.02 -24.42 2.20
N ARG A 244 6.40 -25.61 2.12
CA ARG A 244 5.02 -25.78 1.65
C ARG A 244 3.97 -25.17 2.59
N SER A 245 4.28 -24.96 3.87
CA SER A 245 3.35 -24.28 4.80
C SER A 245 3.56 -22.76 4.88
N THR A 246 4.71 -22.25 4.42
CA THR A 246 5.06 -20.82 4.46
C THR A 246 4.78 -20.06 3.16
N MET A 247 4.53 -20.77 2.05
CA MET A 247 4.33 -20.19 0.71
C MET A 247 2.86 -19.97 0.32
N ALA A 248 1.92 -20.12 1.26
CA ALA A 248 0.54 -19.66 1.10
C ALA A 248 0.38 -18.29 1.78
N SER A 249 0.42 -17.19 1.03
CA SER A 249 -0.53 -16.06 1.18
C SER A 249 -0.10 -14.79 0.44
N ASP A 250 -0.30 -14.78 -0.88
CA ASP A 250 -0.79 -13.55 -1.54
C ASP A 250 -2.27 -13.30 -1.21
N ILE A 251 -2.89 -14.18 -0.43
CA ILE A 251 -4.29 -14.17 -0.02
C ILE A 251 -4.34 -14.70 1.41
N LEU A 252 -4.79 -13.88 2.38
CA LEU A 252 -5.02 -14.35 3.75
C LEU A 252 -6.50 -14.64 3.96
N LYS A 253 -6.83 -15.68 4.71
CA LYS A 253 -8.20 -16.08 5.01
C LYS A 253 -8.29 -16.75 6.38
N SER A 254 -9.53 -17.02 6.79
CA SER A 254 -9.86 -17.74 8.02
C SER A 254 -9.03 -19.03 8.18
N GLY A 255 -8.41 -19.17 9.34
CA GLY A 255 -7.54 -20.31 9.69
C GLY A 255 -6.06 -20.16 9.32
N ASP A 256 -5.66 -19.06 8.65
CA ASP A 256 -4.24 -18.76 8.44
C ASP A 256 -3.60 -18.23 9.74
N GLU A 257 -2.37 -18.66 10.05
CA GLU A 257 -1.60 -18.19 11.22
C GLU A 257 -0.20 -17.74 10.78
N ASN A 258 0.05 -16.42 10.71
CA ASN A 258 1.34 -15.85 10.31
C ASN A 258 1.47 -14.34 10.63
N GLU A 259 2.65 -13.75 10.43
CA GLU A 259 2.89 -12.31 10.68
C GLU A 259 2.11 -11.39 9.72
N HIS A 260 1.73 -11.87 8.52
CA HIS A 260 0.92 -11.07 7.61
C HIS A 260 -0.51 -10.91 8.14
N VAL A 261 -1.05 -11.94 8.80
CA VAL A 261 -2.30 -11.83 9.57
C VAL A 261 -2.15 -10.82 10.69
N ARG A 262 -1.03 -10.82 11.43
CA ARG A 262 -0.78 -9.85 12.51
C ARG A 262 -0.72 -8.41 11.99
N LEU A 263 -0.15 -8.18 10.81
CA LEU A 263 -0.14 -6.87 10.16
C LEU A 263 -1.56 -6.42 9.79
N VAL A 264 -2.37 -7.32 9.22
CA VAL A 264 -3.78 -7.02 8.93
C VAL A 264 -4.58 -6.74 10.20
N GLN A 265 -4.40 -7.54 11.25
CA GLN A 265 -5.02 -7.30 12.57
C GLN A 265 -4.62 -5.92 13.12
N LYS A 266 -3.34 -5.54 12.97
CA LYS A 266 -2.82 -4.22 13.37
C LYS A 266 -3.47 -3.09 12.58
N ASP A 267 -3.58 -3.23 11.27
CA ASP A 267 -4.18 -2.23 10.40
C ASP A 267 -5.68 -2.09 10.68
N LEU A 268 -6.40 -3.20 10.85
CA LEU A 268 -7.83 -3.20 11.23
C LEU A 268 -8.05 -2.56 12.60
N LEU A 269 -7.19 -2.85 13.60
CA LEU A 269 -7.23 -2.22 14.91
C LEU A 269 -6.95 -0.72 14.84
N LYS A 270 -5.94 -0.31 14.07
CA LYS A 270 -5.63 1.11 13.83
C LYS A 270 -6.82 1.82 13.18
N LEU A 271 -7.56 1.11 12.34
CA LEU A 271 -8.76 1.58 11.67
C LEU A 271 -10.04 1.40 12.50
N GLY A 272 -9.93 1.01 13.77
CA GLY A 272 -11.07 0.88 14.68
C GLY A 272 -12.05 -0.26 14.37
N TYR A 273 -11.70 -1.19 13.47
CA TYR A 273 -12.54 -2.33 13.15
C TYR A 273 -12.48 -3.40 14.25
N THR A 274 -13.65 -3.90 14.63
CA THR A 274 -13.86 -4.89 15.69
C THR A 274 -14.73 -6.04 15.18
N ASP A 275 -14.90 -7.08 15.99
CA ASP A 275 -15.83 -8.17 15.66
C ASP A 275 -17.30 -7.71 15.75
N ARG A 276 -18.26 -8.58 15.40
CA ARG A 276 -19.68 -8.20 15.39
C ARG A 276 -20.24 -7.82 16.77
N GLN A 277 -19.58 -8.21 17.86
CA GLN A 277 -19.99 -7.86 19.21
C GLN A 277 -19.24 -6.63 19.75
N GLY A 278 -18.47 -5.92 18.90
CA GLY A 278 -17.69 -4.75 19.29
C GLY A 278 -16.43 -5.08 20.08
N ARG A 279 -15.97 -6.34 20.08
CA ARG A 279 -14.77 -6.75 20.81
C ARG A 279 -13.54 -6.52 19.94
N SER A 280 -12.50 -5.93 20.55
CA SER A 280 -11.22 -5.68 19.88
C SER A 280 -10.56 -6.98 19.39
N LEU A 281 -9.84 -6.86 18.27
CA LEU A 281 -8.99 -7.92 17.74
C LEU A 281 -7.79 -8.18 18.65
N LYS A 282 -7.31 -9.42 18.63
CA LYS A 282 -6.03 -9.80 19.23
C LYS A 282 -4.95 -9.71 18.15
N LEU A 283 -3.76 -9.26 18.53
CA LEU A 283 -2.57 -9.18 17.67
C LEU A 283 -1.75 -10.48 17.74
N ASP A 284 -2.42 -11.62 17.72
CA ASP A 284 -1.79 -12.93 17.87
C ASP A 284 -1.22 -13.47 16.55
N GLY A 285 -1.68 -12.97 15.40
CA GLY A 285 -1.35 -13.51 14.09
C GLY A 285 -2.23 -14.67 13.66
N ASP A 286 -3.30 -14.97 14.40
CA ASP A 286 -4.33 -15.97 14.05
C ASP A 286 -5.50 -15.31 13.31
N PHE A 287 -5.81 -15.80 12.11
CA PHE A 287 -6.95 -15.36 11.34
C PHE A 287 -8.20 -16.12 11.82
N GLY A 288 -8.53 -15.91 13.10
CA GLY A 288 -9.72 -16.46 13.71
C GLY A 288 -10.99 -15.68 13.35
N GLN A 289 -12.12 -16.16 13.88
CA GLN A 289 -13.46 -15.60 13.61
C GLN A 289 -13.53 -14.08 13.80
N ARG A 290 -12.87 -13.53 14.83
CA ARG A 290 -12.89 -12.09 15.11
C ARG A 290 -12.23 -11.27 14.00
N THR A 291 -11.06 -11.73 13.52
CA THR A 291 -10.33 -11.09 12.42
C THR A 291 -11.15 -11.14 11.13
N GLU A 292 -11.80 -12.27 10.86
CA GLU A 292 -12.69 -12.40 9.69
C GLU A 292 -13.89 -11.46 9.76
N GLU A 293 -14.54 -11.35 10.92
CA GLU A 293 -15.67 -10.43 11.12
C GLU A 293 -15.27 -8.96 10.94
N ALA A 294 -14.15 -8.56 11.54
CA ALA A 294 -13.61 -7.20 11.38
C ALA A 294 -13.19 -6.92 9.93
N LEU A 295 -12.59 -7.89 9.25
CA LEU A 295 -12.22 -7.74 7.84
C LEU A 295 -13.44 -7.60 6.93
N ARG A 296 -14.49 -8.39 7.16
CA ARG A 296 -15.73 -8.27 6.38
C ARG A 296 -16.41 -6.92 6.62
N ALA A 297 -16.36 -6.40 7.84
CA ALA A 297 -16.82 -5.05 8.14
C ALA A 297 -16.02 -3.99 7.37
N PHE A 298 -14.69 -4.12 7.36
CA PHE A 298 -13.79 -3.29 6.56
C PHE A 298 -14.10 -3.36 5.07
N GLN A 299 -14.18 -4.56 4.50
CA GLN A 299 -14.49 -4.75 3.07
C GLN A 299 -15.82 -4.11 2.70
N LYS A 300 -16.85 -4.26 3.55
CA LYS A 300 -18.16 -3.64 3.33
C LYS A 300 -18.08 -2.11 3.35
N ALA A 301 -17.34 -1.55 4.30
CA ALA A 301 -17.19 -0.11 4.49
C ALA A 301 -16.34 0.58 3.41
N HIS A 302 -15.59 -0.20 2.63
CA HIS A 302 -14.72 0.29 1.55
C HIS A 302 -15.18 -0.17 0.15
N GLY A 303 -16.45 -0.57 0.00
CA GLY A 303 -17.02 -0.97 -1.29
C GLY A 303 -16.37 -2.20 -1.94
N LEU A 304 -15.67 -3.03 -1.15
CA LEU A 304 -14.98 -4.21 -1.63
C LEU A 304 -15.89 -5.44 -1.65
N ARG A 305 -15.45 -6.48 -2.35
CA ARG A 305 -16.07 -7.80 -2.23
C ARG A 305 -15.97 -8.28 -0.78
N VAL A 306 -17.12 -8.51 -0.14
CA VAL A 306 -17.21 -8.96 1.26
C VAL A 306 -17.04 -10.48 1.35
N ASP A 307 -15.86 -10.98 1.02
CA ASP A 307 -15.54 -12.40 1.01
C ASP A 307 -14.76 -12.87 2.25
N GLY A 308 -14.34 -11.95 3.14
CA GLY A 308 -13.57 -12.25 4.35
C GLY A 308 -12.14 -12.70 4.04
N VAL A 309 -11.64 -12.33 2.86
CA VAL A 309 -10.34 -12.73 2.34
C VAL A 309 -9.50 -11.48 2.09
N VAL A 310 -8.29 -11.44 2.64
CA VAL A 310 -7.32 -10.37 2.36
C VAL A 310 -6.66 -10.64 1.02
N GLY A 311 -7.40 -10.31 -0.05
CA GLY A 311 -6.88 -10.27 -1.41
C GLY A 311 -6.19 -8.95 -1.72
N LYS A 312 -5.80 -8.77 -2.98
CA LYS A 312 -5.12 -7.57 -3.50
C LYS A 312 -5.86 -6.28 -3.13
N ASP A 313 -7.14 -6.19 -3.47
CA ASP A 313 -7.93 -4.96 -3.33
C ASP A 313 -8.14 -4.62 -1.85
N THR A 314 -8.28 -5.64 -1.00
CA THR A 314 -8.39 -5.47 0.45
C THR A 314 -7.10 -4.97 1.07
N ARG A 315 -5.92 -5.44 0.63
CA ARG A 315 -4.63 -4.90 1.09
C ARG A 315 -4.43 -3.44 0.70
N LEU A 316 -4.73 -3.11 -0.56
CA LEU A 316 -4.60 -1.74 -1.04
C LEU A 316 -5.51 -0.79 -0.26
N ALA A 317 -6.76 -1.19 -0.03
CA ALA A 317 -7.68 -0.39 0.77
C ALA A 317 -7.22 -0.24 2.22
N LEU A 318 -6.72 -1.31 2.87
CA LEU A 318 -6.19 -1.23 4.24
C LEU A 318 -5.01 -0.27 4.32
N GLN A 319 -4.09 -0.35 3.37
CA GLN A 319 -2.93 0.53 3.30
C GLN A 319 -3.34 1.99 3.04
N GLU A 320 -4.25 2.21 2.10
CA GLU A 320 -4.75 3.54 1.78
C GLU A 320 -5.48 4.17 2.98
N ALA A 321 -6.30 3.39 3.67
CA ALA A 321 -7.01 3.83 4.85
C ALA A 321 -6.05 4.13 6.02
N THR A 322 -5.02 3.32 6.22
CA THR A 322 -4.03 3.53 7.31
C THR A 322 -3.06 4.69 7.04
N LEU A 323 -2.90 5.11 5.78
CA LEU A 323 -2.03 6.23 5.36
C LEU A 323 -2.79 7.54 5.15
N SER A 324 -4.12 7.51 5.05
CA SER A 324 -4.94 8.71 4.93
C SER A 324 -5.11 9.34 6.33
N PRO A 325 -4.91 10.66 6.49
CA PRO A 325 -5.15 11.30 7.77
C PRO A 325 -6.62 11.13 8.15
N LEU A 326 -6.91 10.92 9.43
CA LEU A 326 -8.29 10.78 9.92
C LEU A 326 -9.00 12.14 9.97
N LEU A 327 -10.34 12.16 9.93
CA LEU A 327 -11.12 13.38 10.12
C LEU A 327 -10.75 14.14 11.40
N SER A 328 -10.36 13.43 12.45
CA SER A 328 -9.90 14.00 13.73
C SER A 328 -8.49 14.60 13.67
N GLU A 329 -7.69 14.28 12.65
CA GLU A 329 -6.33 14.75 12.50
C GLU A 329 -6.26 16.11 11.78
N LYS A 330 -5.43 17.03 12.29
CA LYS A 330 -5.26 18.39 11.74
C LYS A 330 -4.82 18.45 10.29
N THR A 331 -4.20 17.38 9.80
CA THR A 331 -3.69 17.22 8.43
C THR A 331 -4.79 16.83 7.43
N HIS A 332 -5.99 16.44 7.90
CA HIS A 332 -7.09 16.10 7.02
C HIS A 332 -7.75 17.36 6.43
N PRO A 333 -8.02 17.42 5.10
CA PRO A 333 -8.62 18.58 4.45
C PRO A 333 -9.95 19.04 5.07
N ASP A 334 -10.78 18.09 5.52
CA ASP A 334 -12.08 18.37 6.14
C ASP A 334 -12.04 18.40 7.68
N HIS A 335 -10.85 18.49 8.29
CA HIS A 335 -10.70 18.56 9.75
C HIS A 335 -11.42 19.78 10.37
N GLY A 336 -11.55 20.89 9.62
CA GLY A 336 -12.32 22.05 10.06
C GLY A 336 -13.78 21.68 10.37
N LEU A 337 -14.42 20.94 9.46
CA LEU A 337 -15.80 20.49 9.60
C LEU A 337 -15.96 19.52 10.78
N PHE A 338 -15.00 18.61 10.97
CA PHE A 338 -14.95 17.73 12.14
C PHE A 338 -14.94 18.52 13.46
N ARG A 339 -14.11 19.56 13.54
CA ARG A 339 -13.99 20.40 14.73
C ARG A 339 -15.28 21.15 15.03
N GLU A 340 -15.88 21.77 14.02
CA GLU A 340 -17.15 22.50 14.15
C GLU A 340 -18.28 21.61 14.68
N VAL A 341 -18.36 20.38 14.16
CA VAL A 341 -19.32 19.38 14.63
C VAL A 341 -19.01 18.95 16.06
N LYS A 342 -17.75 18.65 16.38
CA LYS A 342 -17.33 18.26 17.74
C LYS A 342 -17.68 19.34 18.76
N ASP A 343 -17.35 20.60 18.46
CA ASP A 343 -17.69 21.74 19.31
C ASP A 343 -19.22 21.88 19.48
N GLY A 344 -19.99 21.58 18.43
CA GLY A 344 -21.44 21.54 18.48
C GLY A 344 -21.99 20.42 19.37
N ILE A 345 -21.44 19.21 19.28
CA ILE A 345 -21.80 18.07 20.13
C ILE A 345 -21.48 18.38 21.60
N ALA A 346 -20.32 18.98 21.89
CA ALA A 346 -19.96 19.38 23.25
C ALA A 346 -20.98 20.35 23.87
N ARG A 347 -21.58 21.24 23.07
CA ARG A 347 -22.65 22.17 23.53
C ARG A 347 -23.98 21.49 23.84
N LEU A 348 -24.23 20.29 23.31
CA LEU A 348 -25.43 19.50 23.62
C LEU A 348 -25.36 18.86 25.02
N GLY A 349 -24.18 18.88 25.65
CA GLY A 349 -23.95 18.39 27.00
C GLY A 349 -23.72 16.87 27.08
N PRO A 350 -23.43 16.35 28.30
CA PRO A 350 -22.94 14.98 28.49
C PRO A 350 -23.94 13.88 28.09
N GLY A 351 -25.24 14.20 27.98
CA GLY A 351 -26.27 13.27 27.50
C GLY A 351 -26.28 13.03 25.99
N ALA A 352 -25.47 13.77 25.23
CA ALA A 352 -25.40 13.63 23.77
C ALA A 352 -24.65 12.37 23.31
N VAL A 353 -23.75 11.84 24.13
CA VAL A 353 -22.85 10.73 23.79
C VAL A 353 -22.93 9.60 24.84
N PRO A 354 -24.10 8.99 25.10
CA PRO A 354 -24.23 7.98 26.14
C PRO A 354 -23.49 6.70 25.75
N GLY A 355 -22.39 6.39 26.45
CA GLY A 355 -21.64 5.13 26.28
C GLY A 355 -20.89 4.99 24.95
N GLY A 356 -20.79 6.07 24.16
CA GLY A 356 -20.11 6.09 22.87
C GLY A 356 -18.92 7.06 22.82
N SER A 357 -18.29 7.15 21.65
CA SER A 357 -17.19 8.07 21.40
C SER A 357 -17.70 9.42 20.87
N GLU A 358 -17.32 10.52 21.53
CA GLU A 358 -17.61 11.88 21.05
C GLU A 358 -16.94 12.13 19.69
N ASP A 359 -15.69 11.66 19.54
CA ASP A 359 -14.97 11.75 18.27
C ASP A 359 -15.61 10.87 17.19
N GLY A 360 -16.13 9.70 17.55
CA GLY A 360 -16.85 8.82 16.62
C GLY A 360 -18.13 9.48 16.10
N LEU A 361 -18.95 10.04 17.01
CA LEU A 361 -20.16 10.77 16.65
C LEU A 361 -19.82 12.01 15.81
N ALA A 362 -18.78 12.77 16.18
CA ALA A 362 -18.35 13.96 15.44
C ALA A 362 -17.87 13.61 14.03
N ALA A 363 -17.07 12.55 13.87
CA ALA A 363 -16.59 12.09 12.58
C ALA A 363 -17.73 11.61 11.68
N ALA A 364 -18.68 10.84 12.22
CA ALA A 364 -19.86 10.37 11.47
C ALA A 364 -20.72 11.55 10.98
N VAL A 365 -21.00 12.51 11.85
CA VAL A 365 -21.79 13.70 11.50
C VAL A 365 -21.03 14.60 10.53
N ALA A 366 -19.72 14.78 10.67
CA ALA A 366 -18.90 15.56 9.74
C ALA A 366 -18.82 14.92 8.34
N ALA A 367 -18.64 13.60 8.27
CA ALA A 367 -18.66 12.86 7.01
C ALA A 367 -20.00 13.03 6.29
N GLN A 368 -21.12 12.84 7.01
CA GLN A 368 -22.46 13.02 6.46
C GLN A 368 -22.76 14.48 6.11
N ALA A 369 -22.25 15.46 6.85
CA ALA A 369 -22.39 16.88 6.51
C ALA A 369 -21.67 17.22 5.21
N LYS A 370 -20.43 16.76 5.04
CA LYS A 370 -19.66 16.96 3.82
C LYS A 370 -20.32 16.29 2.62
N LEU A 371 -20.79 15.05 2.78
CA LEU A 371 -21.60 14.37 1.77
C LEU A 371 -22.96 15.09 1.59
N GLY A 372 -23.55 15.71 2.60
CA GLY A 372 -24.71 16.62 2.42
C GLY A 372 -24.42 17.87 1.60
N GLY A 373 -23.15 18.11 1.29
CA GLY A 373 -22.66 19.30 0.61
C GLY A 373 -22.59 20.52 1.53
N LEU A 374 -22.62 20.34 2.86
CA LEU A 374 -22.27 21.39 3.80
C LEU A 374 -20.77 21.71 3.65
N ARG A 375 -20.44 22.98 3.78
CA ARG A 375 -19.07 23.50 3.73
C ARG A 375 -18.53 23.81 5.12
N HIS A 376 -19.42 24.13 6.06
CA HIS A 376 -19.19 24.34 7.48
C HIS A 376 -20.46 23.94 8.25
N VAL A 377 -20.38 23.82 9.57
CA VAL A 377 -21.50 23.57 10.48
C VAL A 377 -21.56 24.65 11.54
N ASP A 378 -22.65 25.43 11.53
CA ASP A 378 -22.90 26.50 12.50
C ASP A 378 -23.59 25.95 13.75
N HIS A 379 -24.53 25.02 13.56
CA HIS A 379 -25.30 24.42 14.64
C HIS A 379 -25.34 22.90 14.55
N VAL A 380 -25.17 22.26 15.71
CA VAL A 380 -25.49 20.85 15.90
C VAL A 380 -26.66 20.77 16.87
N LEU A 381 -27.72 20.10 16.46
CA LEU A 381 -28.96 19.99 17.23
C LEU A 381 -29.34 18.51 17.41
N MET A 382 -30.14 18.22 18.43
CA MET A 382 -30.86 16.95 18.54
C MET A 382 -32.35 17.17 18.29
N ASN A 383 -33.00 16.17 17.69
CA ASN A 383 -34.47 16.19 17.60
C ASN A 383 -35.09 15.92 18.98
N SER A 384 -36.41 16.10 19.09
CA SER A 384 -37.15 15.97 20.35
C SER A 384 -37.09 14.57 20.97
N GLN A 385 -36.88 13.52 20.15
CA GLN A 385 -36.72 12.14 20.61
C GLN A 385 -35.26 11.81 20.99
N GLY A 386 -34.31 12.69 20.65
CA GLY A 386 -32.89 12.50 20.87
C GLY A 386 -32.25 11.42 20.00
N ASP A 387 -32.98 10.72 19.13
CA ASP A 387 -32.46 9.64 18.28
C ASP A 387 -31.76 10.15 17.00
N ARG A 388 -31.83 11.46 16.70
CA ARG A 388 -31.16 12.06 15.54
C ARG A 388 -30.35 13.29 15.88
N VAL A 389 -29.17 13.39 15.26
CA VAL A 389 -28.31 14.57 15.29
C VAL A 389 -28.45 15.32 13.96
N LEU A 390 -28.70 16.63 14.02
CA LEU A 390 -28.78 17.51 12.86
C LEU A 390 -27.54 18.40 12.81
N ALA A 391 -26.85 18.41 11.67
CA ALA A 391 -25.83 19.41 11.38
C ALA A 391 -26.42 20.45 10.43
N VAL A 392 -26.35 21.73 10.83
CA VAL A 392 -26.99 22.84 10.13
C VAL A 392 -25.93 23.87 9.73
N GLN A 393 -26.04 24.33 8.48
CA GLN A 393 -25.32 25.45 7.92
C GLN A 393 -26.30 26.61 7.68
N GLY A 394 -25.99 27.78 8.24
CA GLY A 394 -26.81 28.98 8.23
C GLY A 394 -27.64 29.18 9.51
N ASP A 395 -28.28 30.35 9.58
CA ASP A 395 -29.13 30.75 10.70
C ASP A 395 -30.38 29.84 10.84
N LEU A 396 -30.75 29.47 12.06
CA LEU A 396 -31.88 28.56 12.32
C LEU A 396 -33.23 29.12 11.84
N HIS A 397 -33.38 30.43 11.77
CA HIS A 397 -34.59 31.11 11.30
C HIS A 397 -34.58 31.39 9.78
N ASP A 398 -33.45 31.19 9.11
CA ASP A 398 -33.34 31.36 7.66
C ASP A 398 -33.99 30.17 6.92
N PRO A 399 -34.96 30.38 6.00
CA PRO A 399 -35.49 29.31 5.16
C PRO A 399 -34.45 28.71 4.19
N ALA A 400 -33.37 29.43 3.87
CA ALA A 400 -32.28 28.96 3.01
C ALA A 400 -31.23 28.10 3.72
N LYS A 401 -31.38 27.87 5.05
CA LYS A 401 -30.47 27.00 5.80
C LYS A 401 -30.38 25.61 5.18
N ARG A 402 -29.19 25.03 5.21
CA ARG A 402 -28.93 23.67 4.73
C ARG A 402 -28.67 22.79 5.92
N TRP A 403 -29.16 21.57 5.89
CA TRP A 403 -28.95 20.65 6.99
C TRP A 403 -28.89 19.22 6.50
N VAL A 404 -28.20 18.40 7.29
CA VAL A 404 -28.28 16.95 7.22
C VAL A 404 -28.68 16.41 8.57
N HIS A 405 -29.21 15.19 8.58
CA HIS A 405 -29.43 14.44 9.81
C HIS A 405 -28.67 13.12 9.78
N VAL A 406 -28.29 12.64 10.94
CA VAL A 406 -27.69 11.32 11.14
C VAL A 406 -28.43 10.61 12.27
N ASP A 407 -28.64 9.30 12.12
CA ASP A 407 -29.13 8.46 13.21
C ASP A 407 -28.07 8.41 14.33
N ARG A 408 -28.48 8.80 15.55
CA ARG A 408 -27.54 8.94 16.66
C ARG A 408 -27.00 7.59 17.11
N VAL A 409 -27.83 6.55 17.12
CA VAL A 409 -27.42 5.22 17.59
C VAL A 409 -26.44 4.61 16.60
N GLU A 410 -26.72 4.74 15.30
CA GLU A 410 -25.79 4.29 14.27
C GLU A 410 -24.47 5.06 14.33
N ALA A 411 -24.52 6.38 14.48
CA ALA A 411 -23.32 7.23 14.53
C ALA A 411 -22.45 6.98 15.78
N LEU A 412 -23.06 6.71 16.95
CA LEU A 412 -22.33 6.40 18.18
C LEU A 412 -21.54 5.09 18.09
N GLY A 413 -21.98 4.15 17.26
CA GLY A 413 -21.29 2.89 17.00
C GLY A 413 -20.14 3.01 15.99
N ARG A 414 -19.92 4.18 15.38
CA ARG A 414 -18.90 4.37 14.34
C ARG A 414 -17.60 4.89 14.92
N SER A 415 -16.50 4.39 14.36
CA SER A 415 -15.17 4.92 14.62
C SER A 415 -14.88 6.14 13.74
N VAL A 416 -13.86 6.91 14.10
CA VAL A 416 -13.40 8.05 13.29
C VAL A 416 -12.90 7.54 11.93
N GLU A 417 -12.23 6.41 11.93
CA GLU A 417 -11.61 5.76 10.79
C GLU A 417 -12.66 5.24 9.80
N SER A 418 -13.70 4.56 10.31
CA SER A 418 -14.85 4.13 9.50
C SER A 418 -15.51 5.33 8.82
N SER A 419 -15.76 6.41 9.58
CA SER A 419 -16.40 7.62 9.07
C SER A 419 -15.52 8.36 8.05
N THR A 420 -14.19 8.35 8.24
CA THR A 420 -13.22 8.93 7.30
C THR A 420 -13.19 8.12 5.99
N GLY A 421 -13.23 6.79 6.08
CA GLY A 421 -13.31 5.90 4.92
C GLY A 421 -14.57 6.14 4.08
N GLU A 422 -15.73 6.20 4.74
CA GLU A 422 -17.01 6.47 4.07
C GLU A 422 -17.04 7.82 3.35
N LEU A 423 -16.51 8.87 3.99
CA LEU A 423 -16.42 10.18 3.35
C LEU A 423 -15.65 10.12 2.04
N LYS A 424 -14.49 9.45 2.06
CA LYS A 424 -13.63 9.30 0.89
C LYS A 424 -14.32 8.52 -0.23
N GLU A 425 -14.99 7.42 0.09
CA GLU A 425 -15.75 6.65 -0.89
C GLU A 425 -16.88 7.48 -1.51
N GLY A 426 -17.66 8.17 -0.67
CA GLY A 426 -18.77 9.00 -1.15
C GLY A 426 -18.31 10.18 -2.03
N GLN A 427 -17.13 10.74 -1.76
CA GLN A 427 -16.51 11.76 -2.63
C GLN A 427 -16.12 11.17 -3.99
N LEU A 428 -15.46 10.00 -3.99
CA LEU A 428 -15.05 9.32 -5.22
C LEU A 428 -16.25 8.96 -6.11
N GLN A 429 -17.32 8.43 -5.52
CA GLN A 429 -18.55 8.09 -6.25
C GLN A 429 -19.18 9.33 -6.91
N ARG A 430 -19.14 10.48 -6.23
CA ARG A 430 -19.64 11.75 -6.79
C ARG A 430 -18.80 12.28 -7.92
N GLU A 431 -17.49 12.18 -7.81
CA GLU A 431 -16.57 12.57 -8.89
C GLU A 431 -16.80 11.70 -10.14
N GLN A 432 -16.92 10.39 -9.96
CA GLN A 432 -17.24 9.46 -11.04
C GLN A 432 -18.61 9.76 -11.67
N ALA A 433 -19.64 10.01 -10.86
CA ALA A 433 -20.96 10.37 -11.35
C ALA A 433 -20.95 11.71 -12.11
N ALA A 434 -20.21 12.71 -11.61
CA ALA A 434 -20.05 14.00 -12.28
C ALA A 434 -19.32 13.85 -13.63
N GLN A 435 -18.25 13.06 -13.69
CA GLN A 435 -17.53 12.77 -14.93
C GLN A 435 -18.40 12.03 -15.95
N ALA A 436 -19.18 11.03 -15.51
CA ALA A 436 -20.11 10.31 -16.37
C ALA A 436 -21.18 11.26 -16.96
N ASN A 437 -21.70 12.19 -16.14
CA ASN A 437 -22.70 13.16 -16.57
C ASN A 437 -22.12 14.16 -17.59
N ILE A 438 -20.89 14.62 -17.38
CA ILE A 438 -20.15 15.47 -18.34
C ILE A 438 -19.95 14.72 -19.66
N GLN A 439 -19.53 13.45 -19.63
CA GLN A 439 -19.34 12.63 -20.83
C GLN A 439 -20.66 12.41 -21.60
N ALA A 440 -21.77 12.18 -20.89
CA ALA A 440 -23.09 12.06 -21.50
C ALA A 440 -23.51 13.36 -22.23
N GLN A 441 -23.34 14.52 -21.59
CA GLN A 441 -23.62 15.83 -22.20
C GLN A 441 -22.76 16.12 -23.43
N HIS A 442 -21.47 15.73 -23.40
CA HIS A 442 -20.58 15.85 -24.56
C HIS A 442 -20.98 14.94 -25.73
N MET A 443 -21.50 13.74 -25.46
CA MET A 443 -21.99 12.85 -26.52
C MET A 443 -23.27 13.38 -27.16
N GLU A 444 -24.22 13.91 -26.38
CA GLU A 444 -25.45 14.53 -26.91
C GLU A 444 -25.18 15.76 -27.76
N HIS A 445 -24.20 16.61 -27.37
CA HIS A 445 -23.81 17.77 -28.17
C HIS A 445 -23.17 17.38 -29.52
N ARG A 446 -22.45 16.25 -29.56
CA ARG A 446 -21.80 15.74 -30.78
C ARG A 446 -22.78 15.11 -31.77
N SER A 447 -23.82 14.44 -31.29
CA SER A 447 -24.90 13.89 -32.13
C SER A 447 -25.87 14.98 -32.64
N GLY A 448 -26.05 16.08 -31.90
CA GLY A 448 -26.85 17.23 -32.35
C GLY A 448 -26.24 18.02 -33.53
N LEU A 449 -24.91 18.06 -33.66
CA LEU A 449 -24.21 18.76 -34.75
C LEU A 449 -24.20 17.99 -36.08
N SER A 450 -24.55 16.70 -36.08
CA SER A 450 -24.57 15.86 -37.30
C SER A 450 -25.88 15.91 -38.10
N VAL A 451 -26.94 16.55 -37.58
CA VAL A 451 -28.28 16.55 -38.23
C VAL A 451 -28.52 17.79 -39.12
N GLY A 452 -27.61 18.78 -39.11
CA GLY A 452 -27.80 20.06 -39.80
C GLY A 452 -27.21 20.21 -41.21
N MET A 453 -26.56 19.18 -41.77
CA MET A 453 -26.03 19.24 -43.13
C MET A 453 -26.57 18.08 -43.97
N ARG A 454 -27.60 18.35 -44.76
CA ARG A 454 -27.92 17.60 -45.97
C ARG A 454 -27.91 18.55 -47.16
N PRO A 455 -27.45 18.06 -48.33
CA PRO A 455 -26.97 18.86 -49.46
C PRO A 455 -28.05 19.66 -50.19
#